data_AF-A0A2E7TLZ5-F1
#
_entry.id   AF-A0A2E7TLZ5-F1
#
_cell.length_a   1.000
_cell.length_b   1.000
_cell.length_c   1.000
_cell.angle_alpha   90.00
_cell.angle_beta   90.00
_cell.angle_gamma   90.00
#
_symmetry.space_group_name_H-M   'P 1'
#
loop_
_entity.id
_entity.type
_entity.pdbx_description
1 polymer ?
#
loop_
_entity_poly.entity_id
_entity_poly.type
_entity_poly.pdbx_seq_one_letter_code
_entity_poly.pdbx_strand_id
1 'polypeptide(L)'
;MNNISKIGFIISIIFVSGIIIYSITTYERFGDSYINQLRIADADKTLNTFSDEIVIEIGKSVCNEANNWKDEETSLFSIQNILIQNGIEVKKENRIIPIIRFHSIYELCPENINVLEELFGKNE
;
A
#
# COMPACT_ATOMS: atom_id res chain seq x y z
N MET A 1 50.61 -1.84 9.54
CA MET A 1 49.52 -0.89 9.88
C MET A 1 49.77 -0.35 11.29
N ASN A 2 50.01 0.95 11.44
CA ASN A 2 50.29 1.54 12.75
C ASN A 2 49.02 1.57 13.63
N ASN A 3 49.19 1.74 14.95
CA ASN A 3 48.06 1.70 15.90
C ASN A 3 46.98 2.75 15.59
N ILE A 4 47.38 3.91 15.07
CA ILE A 4 46.48 5.00 14.65
C ILE A 4 45.59 4.53 13.49
N SER A 5 46.16 3.86 12.50
CA SER A 5 45.43 3.30 11.34
C SER A 5 44.51 2.14 11.74
N LYS A 6 44.89 1.31 12.72
CA LYS A 6 44.00 0.27 13.28
C LYS A 6 42.80 0.87 14.01
N ILE A 7 43.02 1.91 14.82
CA ILE A 7 41.94 2.63 15.53
C ILE A 7 41.01 3.29 14.52
N GLY A 8 41.55 3.96 13.50
CA GLY A 8 40.74 4.56 12.42
C GLY A 8 39.91 3.53 11.67
N PHE A 9 40.45 2.35 11.40
CA PHE A 9 39.72 1.26 10.76
C PHE A 9 38.58 0.72 11.64
N ILE A 10 38.81 0.56 12.94
CA ILE A 10 37.77 0.13 13.90
C ILE A 10 36.64 1.17 13.98
N ILE A 11 36.97 2.46 14.07
CA ILE A 11 35.96 3.54 14.09
C ILE A 11 35.14 3.54 12.81
N SER A 12 35.79 3.34 11.65
CA SER A 12 35.10 3.23 10.36
C SER A 12 34.11 2.07 10.32
N ILE A 13 34.48 0.88 10.83
CA ILE A 13 33.57 -0.28 10.91
C ILE A 13 32.36 0.03 11.79
N ILE A 14 32.57 0.64 12.96
CA ILE A 14 31.48 1.02 13.88
C ILE A 14 30.54 2.01 13.22
N PHE A 15 31.08 3.00 12.49
CA PHE A 15 30.28 3.99 11.79
C PHE A 15 29.44 3.37 10.66
N VAL A 16 30.06 2.52 9.82
CA VAL A 16 29.36 1.84 8.71
C VAL A 16 28.28 0.89 9.23
N SER A 17 28.57 0.11 10.27
CA SER A 17 27.57 -0.77 10.89
C SER A 17 26.41 0.01 11.50
N GLY A 18 26.69 1.17 12.12
CA GLY A 18 25.65 2.08 12.61
C GLY A 18 24.73 2.59 11.49
N ILE A 19 25.28 2.98 10.35
CA ILE A 19 24.49 3.40 9.17
C ILE A 19 23.63 2.25 8.66
N ILE A 20 24.19 1.04 8.53
CA ILE A 20 23.44 -0.13 8.04
C ILE A 20 22.27 -0.44 8.98
N ILE A 21 22.50 -0.45 10.30
CA ILE A 21 21.45 -0.68 11.29
C ILE A 21 20.38 0.40 11.19
N TYR A 22 20.78 1.68 11.16
CA TYR A 22 19.84 2.79 11.03
C TYR A 22 18.97 2.63 9.78
N SER A 23 19.58 2.38 8.62
CA SER A 23 18.87 2.18 7.36
C SER A 23 17.89 1.01 7.40
N ILE A 24 18.23 -0.10 8.07
CA ILE A 24 17.30 -1.24 8.24
C ILE A 24 16.14 -0.86 9.17
N THR A 25 16.41 -0.15 10.27
CA THR A 25 15.38 0.22 11.25
C THR A 25 14.42 1.29 10.77
N THR A 26 14.85 2.14 9.84
CA THR A 26 14.01 3.20 9.25
C THR A 26 13.48 2.84 7.87
N TYR A 27 13.69 1.60 7.42
CA TYR A 27 13.18 1.15 6.13
C TYR A 27 11.66 0.93 6.23
N GLU A 28 10.88 1.84 5.62
CA GLU A 28 9.48 1.57 5.34
C GLU A 28 9.38 0.48 4.29
N ARG A 29 8.70 -0.63 4.63
CA ARG A 29 8.45 -1.69 3.64
C ARG A 29 7.39 -1.20 2.67
N PHE A 30 7.52 -1.61 1.41
CA PHE A 30 6.52 -1.32 0.40
C PHE A 30 5.12 -1.78 0.89
N GLY A 31 4.18 -0.84 0.91
CA GLY A 31 2.81 -1.08 1.38
C GLY A 31 2.56 -0.80 2.86
N ASP A 32 3.58 -0.45 3.66
CA ASP A 32 3.37 -0.10 5.09
C ASP A 32 2.46 1.14 5.24
N SER A 33 2.68 2.20 4.44
CA SER A 33 1.79 3.38 4.41
C SER A 33 0.37 3.02 3.98
N TYR A 34 0.24 2.24 2.91
CA TYR A 34 -1.04 1.73 2.42
C TYR A 34 -1.84 1.01 3.52
N ILE A 35 -1.19 0.06 4.22
CA ILE A 35 -1.82 -0.67 5.33
C ILE A 35 -2.23 0.29 6.43
N ASN A 36 -1.32 1.17 6.87
CA ASN A 36 -1.63 2.08 7.96
C ASN A 36 -2.85 2.96 7.65
N GLN A 37 -2.90 3.58 6.47
CA GLN A 37 -4.02 4.42 6.07
C GLN A 37 -5.31 3.61 5.89
N LEU A 38 -5.24 2.46 5.24
CA LEU A 38 -6.40 1.60 4.99
C LEU A 38 -7.03 1.09 6.30
N ARG A 39 -6.20 0.68 7.28
CA ARG A 39 -6.66 0.20 8.59
C ARG A 39 -7.32 1.30 9.42
N ILE A 40 -6.83 2.54 9.31
CA ILE A 40 -7.46 3.71 9.94
C ILE A 40 -8.81 4.01 9.30
N ALA A 41 -8.91 3.91 7.97
CA ALA A 41 -10.13 4.18 7.23
C ALA A 41 -11.20 3.07 7.34
N ASP A 42 -10.80 1.80 7.55
CA ASP A 42 -11.69 0.65 7.73
C ASP A 42 -12.36 0.63 9.11
N ALA A 43 -13.27 1.58 9.34
CA ALA A 43 -13.99 1.74 10.60
C ALA A 43 -14.81 0.48 11.00
N ASP A 44 -15.34 -0.23 10.01
CA ASP A 44 -16.13 -1.46 10.20
C ASP A 44 -15.24 -2.70 10.47
N LYS A 45 -13.91 -2.52 10.43
CA LYS A 45 -12.91 -3.57 10.66
C LYS A 45 -13.08 -4.77 9.73
N THR A 46 -13.54 -4.51 8.50
CA THR A 46 -13.81 -5.51 7.47
C THR A 46 -12.58 -6.38 7.18
N LEU A 47 -11.39 -5.79 7.26
CA LEU A 47 -10.14 -6.46 6.91
C LEU A 47 -9.39 -7.01 8.14
N ASN A 48 -9.85 -6.79 9.38
CA ASN A 48 -9.03 -6.97 10.59
C ASN A 48 -8.50 -8.39 10.83
N THR A 49 -9.12 -9.41 10.25
CA THR A 49 -8.71 -10.82 10.34
C THR A 49 -7.71 -11.22 9.25
N PHE A 50 -7.45 -10.35 8.27
CA PHE A 50 -6.53 -10.60 7.16
C PHE A 50 -5.15 -10.04 7.47
N SER A 51 -4.10 -10.78 7.08
CA SER A 51 -2.72 -10.31 7.22
C SER A 51 -2.45 -9.12 6.30
N ASP A 52 -1.49 -8.29 6.69
CA ASP A 52 -1.09 -7.13 5.90
C ASP A 52 -0.57 -7.53 4.51
N GLU A 53 0.09 -8.68 4.39
CA GLU A 53 0.51 -9.24 3.11
C GLU A 53 -0.68 -9.49 2.16
N ILE A 54 -1.74 -10.14 2.65
CA ILE A 54 -2.95 -10.40 1.84
C ILE A 54 -3.60 -9.08 1.44
N VAL A 55 -3.68 -8.12 2.36
CA VAL A 55 -4.30 -6.82 2.09
C VAL A 55 -3.49 -6.03 1.06
N ILE A 56 -2.15 -6.08 1.12
CA ILE A 56 -1.27 -5.48 0.11
C ILE A 56 -1.49 -6.13 -1.27
N GLU A 57 -1.60 -7.46 -1.35
CA GLU A 57 -1.86 -8.16 -2.62
C GLU A 57 -3.24 -7.81 -3.23
N ILE A 58 -4.25 -7.60 -2.40
CA ILE A 58 -5.54 -7.06 -2.83
C ILE A 58 -5.35 -5.67 -3.43
N GLY A 59 -4.64 -4.77 -2.73
CA GLY A 59 -4.36 -3.42 -3.23
C GLY A 59 -3.61 -3.41 -4.56
N LYS A 60 -2.61 -4.30 -4.73
CA LYS A 60 -1.91 -4.47 -6.01
C LYS A 60 -2.84 -4.97 -7.12
N SER A 61 -3.74 -5.90 -6.80
CA SER A 61 -4.73 -6.39 -7.77
C SER A 61 -5.68 -5.26 -8.21
N VAL A 62 -6.09 -4.40 -7.29
CA VAL A 62 -6.88 -3.19 -7.57
C VAL A 62 -6.10 -2.22 -8.47
N CYS A 63 -4.81 -2.01 -8.19
CA CYS A 63 -3.93 -1.21 -9.03
C CYS A 63 -3.83 -1.72 -10.47
N ASN A 64 -3.71 -3.04 -10.64
CA ASN A 64 -3.62 -3.66 -11.97
C ASN A 64 -4.93 -3.51 -12.76
N GLU A 65 -6.07 -3.55 -12.08
CA GLU A 65 -7.39 -3.39 -12.70
C GLU A 65 -7.76 -1.93 -12.98
N ALA A 66 -7.05 -0.95 -12.40
CA ALA A 66 -7.39 0.46 -12.46
C ALA A 66 -7.61 0.96 -13.90
N ASN A 67 -6.69 0.61 -14.80
CA ASN A 67 -6.74 1.04 -16.20
C ASN A 67 -7.89 0.42 -17.01
N ASN A 68 -8.60 -0.57 -16.46
CA ASN A 68 -9.75 -1.20 -17.10
C ASN A 68 -11.09 -0.54 -16.69
N TRP A 69 -11.08 0.36 -15.72
CA TRP A 69 -12.29 1.03 -15.23
C TRP A 69 -12.80 2.04 -16.25
N LYS A 70 -14.10 1.98 -16.56
CA LYS A 70 -14.74 2.89 -17.53
C LYS A 70 -15.51 4.01 -16.84
N ASP A 71 -16.00 3.72 -15.64
CA ASP A 71 -16.87 4.55 -14.84
C ASP A 71 -16.80 4.12 -13.37
N GLU A 72 -17.47 4.88 -12.50
CA GLU A 72 -17.44 4.61 -11.07
C GLU A 72 -17.98 3.21 -10.75
N GLU A 73 -19.07 2.80 -11.39
CA GLU A 73 -19.73 1.53 -11.12
C GLU A 73 -18.85 0.32 -11.46
N THR A 74 -18.21 0.35 -12.62
CA THR A 74 -17.29 -0.71 -13.07
C THR A 74 -16.09 -0.84 -12.14
N SER A 75 -15.56 0.27 -11.61
CA SER A 75 -14.47 0.22 -10.63
C SER A 75 -14.90 -0.42 -9.31
N LEU A 76 -16.07 -0.04 -8.77
CA LEU A 76 -16.59 -0.62 -7.52
C LEU A 76 -16.87 -2.12 -7.67
N PHE A 77 -17.42 -2.52 -8.81
CA PHE A 77 -17.70 -3.93 -9.09
C PHE A 77 -16.42 -4.76 -9.25
N SER A 78 -15.41 -4.25 -9.94
CA SER A 78 -14.11 -4.91 -10.09
C SER A 78 -13.47 -5.17 -8.72
N ILE A 79 -13.45 -4.15 -7.85
CA ILE A 79 -12.91 -4.28 -6.49
C ILE A 79 -13.72 -5.25 -5.64
N GLN A 80 -15.05 -5.23 -5.74
CA GLN A 80 -15.90 -6.20 -5.05
C GLN A 80 -15.54 -7.64 -5.46
N ASN A 81 -15.31 -7.90 -6.75
CA ASN A 81 -14.92 -9.22 -7.23
C ASN A 81 -13.54 -9.63 -6.71
N ILE A 82 -12.58 -8.71 -6.68
CA ILE A 82 -11.24 -8.97 -6.10
C ILE A 82 -11.38 -9.38 -4.63
N LEU A 83 -12.21 -8.68 -3.85
CA LEU A 83 -12.46 -9.01 -2.44
C LEU A 83 -13.09 -10.39 -2.28
N ILE A 84 -14.11 -10.70 -3.08
CA ILE A 84 -14.79 -12.02 -3.05
C ILE A 84 -13.81 -13.14 -3.41
N GLN A 85 -12.96 -12.94 -4.42
CA GLN A 85 -11.93 -13.92 -4.81
C GLN A 85 -10.91 -14.20 -3.70
N ASN A 86 -10.72 -13.25 -2.79
CA ASN A 86 -9.85 -13.37 -1.61
C ASN A 86 -10.62 -13.79 -0.33
N GLY A 87 -11.87 -14.25 -0.48
CA GLY A 87 -12.69 -14.73 0.64
C GLY A 87 -13.28 -13.62 1.52
N ILE A 88 -13.31 -12.38 1.04
CA ILE A 88 -13.88 -11.22 1.74
C ILE A 88 -15.28 -10.96 1.17
N GLU A 89 -16.30 -11.46 1.87
CA GLU A 89 -17.69 -11.26 1.46
C GLU A 89 -18.18 -9.87 1.85
N VAL A 90 -18.34 -9.00 0.85
CA VAL A 90 -18.86 -7.64 1.03
C VAL A 90 -20.00 -7.35 0.06
N LYS A 91 -20.98 -6.60 0.53
CA LYS A 91 -22.04 -6.04 -0.32
C LYS A 91 -21.48 -4.87 -1.15
N LYS A 92 -22.11 -4.56 -2.28
CA LYS A 92 -21.69 -3.49 -3.19
C LYS A 92 -21.64 -2.12 -2.51
N GLU A 93 -22.49 -1.91 -1.50
CA GLU A 93 -22.59 -0.66 -0.75
C GLU A 93 -21.57 -0.57 0.40
N ASN A 94 -20.74 -1.60 0.60
CA ASN A 94 -19.77 -1.59 1.68
C ASN A 94 -18.70 -0.51 1.41
N ARG A 95 -18.51 0.37 2.40
CA ARG A 95 -17.60 1.51 2.34
C ARG A 95 -16.14 1.10 2.16
N ILE A 96 -15.77 -0.13 2.49
CA ILE A 96 -14.41 -0.61 2.28
C ILE A 96 -14.01 -0.59 0.79
N ILE A 97 -14.97 -0.79 -0.12
CA ILE A 97 -14.71 -0.84 -1.57
C ILE A 97 -14.15 0.50 -2.08
N PRO A 98 -14.84 1.65 -1.91
CA PRO A 98 -14.28 2.94 -2.32
C PRO A 98 -13.04 3.35 -1.53
N ILE A 99 -12.89 2.92 -0.27
CA ILE A 99 -11.69 3.17 0.54
C ILE A 99 -10.47 2.45 -0.06
N ILE A 100 -10.60 1.16 -0.38
CA ILE A 100 -9.55 0.38 -1.04
C ILE A 100 -9.21 0.99 -2.39
N ARG A 101 -10.22 1.40 -3.17
CA ARG A 101 -10.01 2.08 -4.46
C ARG A 101 -9.06 3.26 -4.29
N PHE A 102 -9.36 4.16 -3.36
CA PHE A 102 -8.58 5.38 -3.16
C PHE A 102 -7.16 5.07 -2.66
N HIS A 103 -7.03 4.34 -1.56
CA HIS A 103 -5.72 4.08 -0.96
C HIS A 103 -4.82 3.21 -1.83
N SER A 104 -5.37 2.26 -2.60
CA SER A 104 -4.55 1.43 -3.49
C SER A 104 -3.88 2.29 -4.56
N ILE A 105 -4.63 3.18 -5.22
CA ILE A 105 -4.05 4.07 -6.22
C ILE A 105 -3.06 5.05 -5.59
N TYR A 106 -3.46 5.75 -4.52
CA TYR A 106 -2.62 6.79 -3.92
C TYR A 106 -1.31 6.26 -3.33
N GLU A 107 -1.34 5.08 -2.69
CA GLU A 107 -0.20 4.57 -1.92
C GLU A 107 0.60 3.49 -2.66
N LEU A 108 -0.02 2.71 -3.56
CA LEU A 108 0.64 1.57 -4.22
C LEU A 108 0.93 1.79 -5.70
N CYS A 109 0.12 2.58 -6.42
CA CYS A 109 0.31 2.86 -7.86
C CYS A 109 -0.06 4.32 -8.22
N PRO A 110 0.68 5.31 -7.70
CA PRO A 110 0.40 6.72 -7.92
C PRO A 110 0.43 7.14 -9.40
N GLU A 111 1.09 6.35 -10.26
CA GLU A 111 1.05 6.52 -11.72
C GLU A 111 -0.37 6.42 -12.31
N ASN A 112 -1.31 5.75 -11.63
CA ASN A 112 -2.70 5.61 -12.06
C ASN A 112 -3.62 6.69 -11.46
N ILE A 113 -3.09 7.74 -10.80
CA ILE A 113 -3.92 8.77 -10.16
C ILE A 113 -4.89 9.47 -11.13
N ASN A 114 -4.45 9.66 -12.38
CA ASN A 114 -5.27 10.25 -13.44
C ASN A 114 -6.55 9.42 -13.69
N VAL A 115 -6.53 8.10 -13.47
CA VAL A 115 -7.72 7.25 -13.59
C VAL A 115 -8.78 7.67 -12.56
N LEU A 116 -8.37 7.94 -11.31
CA LEU A 116 -9.30 8.46 -10.30
C LEU A 116 -9.82 9.85 -10.68
N GLU A 117 -8.93 10.72 -11.18
CA GLU A 117 -9.32 12.06 -11.63
C GLU A 117 -10.34 11.99 -12.78
N GLU A 118 -10.18 11.09 -13.74
CA GLU A 118 -11.14 10.91 -14.84
C GLU A 118 -12.48 10.33 -14.37
N LEU A 119 -12.46 9.47 -13.35
CA LEU A 119 -13.65 8.88 -12.75
C LEU A 119 -14.49 9.91 -11.99
N PHE A 120 -13.85 10.85 -11.27
CA PHE A 120 -14.55 11.83 -10.44
C PHE A 120 -14.66 13.23 -11.06
N GLY A 121 -13.74 13.61 -11.94
CA GLY A 121 -13.72 14.90 -12.62
C GLY A 121 -14.81 15.07 -13.69
N LYS A 122 -15.50 13.97 -14.06
CA LYS A 122 -16.73 14.03 -14.89
C LYS A 122 -17.98 14.42 -14.09
N ASN A 123 -17.89 14.49 -12.77
CA ASN A 123 -19.02 14.79 -11.88
C ASN A 123 -19.04 16.26 -11.38
N GLU A 124 -18.15 17.12 -11.90
CA GLU A 124 -18.23 18.59 -11.79
C GLU A 124 -18.83 19.19 -13.07
#